data_AF-A0A835NFZ0-F1
#
_entry.id   AF-A0A835NFZ0-F1
#
_cell.length_a   1.000
_cell.length_b   1.000
_cell.length_c   1.000
_cell.angle_alpha   90.00
_cell.angle_beta   90.00
_cell.angle_gamma   90.00
#
_symmetry.space_group_name_H-M   'P 1'
#
loop_
_entity.id
_entity.type
_entity.pdbx_description
1 polymer ?
#
loop_
_entity_poly.entity_id
_entity_poly.type
_entity_poly.pdbx_seq_one_letter_code
_entity_poly.pdbx_strand_id
1 'polypeptide(L)'
;MEVVAIWDVVSAYVLGQMKLDKGVLVPGLGTFAVVHEQINGTEEVYVVRRPVFQLDMDTSCLRELVFPTVMMPGDIEIMPLDYWWLSQTNSLPPDVVRGCVEETILLYSFQLRDRQRPAFAFENIGILSCQDNRLSVPDSGVNNGVATAQGVQVSQTHMFPRRTRASWKVFPPCAAIPEARHEAARARAKATCQ
;
A
#
# COMPACT_ATOMS: atom_id res chain seq x y z
N MET A 1 17.32 7.94 -8.47
CA MET A 1 17.17 6.54 -7.99
C MET A 1 16.89 6.51 -6.48
N GLU A 2 16.15 7.49 -5.95
CA GLU A 2 15.93 7.68 -4.50
C GLU A 2 14.50 7.27 -4.08
N VAL A 3 13.51 7.66 -4.90
CA VAL A 3 12.08 7.32 -4.70
C VAL A 3 11.85 5.82 -4.55
N VAL A 4 12.47 5.00 -5.42
CA VAL A 4 12.32 3.54 -5.36
C VAL A 4 12.87 2.98 -4.05
N ALA A 5 14.05 3.44 -3.62
CA ALA A 5 14.65 2.97 -2.37
C ALA A 5 13.82 3.37 -1.14
N ILE A 6 13.23 4.58 -1.15
CA ILE A 6 12.31 5.01 -0.09
C ILE A 6 11.08 4.09 -0.05
N TRP A 7 10.45 3.81 -1.20
CA TRP A 7 9.27 2.95 -1.25
C TRP A 7 9.57 1.47 -1.00
N ASP A 8 10.79 0.99 -1.28
CA ASP A 8 11.25 -0.34 -0.86
C ASP A 8 11.28 -0.45 0.68
N VAL A 9 11.80 0.59 1.36
CA VAL A 9 11.84 0.66 2.83
C VAL A 9 10.44 0.84 3.43
N VAL A 10 9.58 1.65 2.82
CA VAL A 10 8.16 1.77 3.23
C VAL A 10 7.45 0.43 3.10
N SER A 11 7.65 -0.27 1.99
CA SER A 11 7.06 -1.60 1.76
C SER A 11 7.55 -2.60 2.81
N ALA A 12 8.84 -2.58 3.16
CA ALA A 12 9.40 -3.42 4.22
C ALA A 12 8.80 -3.10 5.60
N TYR A 13 8.59 -1.82 5.93
CA TYR A 13 7.94 -1.40 7.17
C TYR A 13 6.48 -1.91 7.23
N VAL A 14 5.69 -1.65 6.18
CA VAL A 14 4.28 -2.08 6.10
C VAL A 14 4.17 -3.59 6.24
N LEU A 15 5.00 -4.34 5.50
CA LEU A 15 5.05 -5.79 5.58
C LEU A 15 5.46 -6.29 6.98
N GLY A 16 6.42 -5.62 7.62
CA GLY A 16 6.86 -5.94 8.98
C GLY A 16 5.72 -5.81 10.00
N GLN A 17 4.98 -4.71 9.96
CA GLN A 17 3.84 -4.49 10.86
C GLN A 17 2.68 -5.46 10.58
N MET A 18 2.36 -5.73 9.32
CA MET A 18 1.34 -6.72 8.96
C MET A 18 1.68 -8.13 9.44
N LYS A 19 2.97 -8.51 9.45
CA LYS A 19 3.40 -9.80 10.01
C LYS A 19 3.14 -9.90 11.51
N LEU A 20 3.10 -8.77 12.21
CA LEU A 20 2.78 -8.65 13.64
C LEU A 20 1.27 -8.46 13.89
N ASP A 21 0.42 -8.68 12.88
CA ASP A 21 -1.04 -8.46 12.93
C ASP A 21 -1.42 -7.00 13.26
N LYS A 22 -0.55 -6.04 12.93
CA LYS A 22 -0.84 -4.60 12.99
C LYS A 22 -1.18 -4.05 11.61
N GLY A 23 -2.07 -3.07 11.58
CA GLY A 23 -2.31 -2.27 10.39
C GLY A 23 -1.30 -1.13 10.25
N VAL A 24 -1.12 -0.62 9.03
CA VAL A 24 -0.32 0.56 8.75
C VAL A 24 -1.10 1.56 7.91
N LEU A 25 -1.28 2.77 8.46
CA LEU A 25 -1.82 3.92 7.74
C LEU A 25 -0.68 4.59 6.95
N VAL A 26 -0.84 4.65 5.64
CA VAL A 26 -0.04 5.48 4.73
C VAL A 26 -0.87 6.75 4.43
N PRO A 27 -0.58 7.89 5.07
CA PRO A 27 -1.43 9.07 5.00
C PRO A 27 -1.68 9.54 3.57
N GLY A 28 -2.95 9.81 3.25
CA GLY A 28 -3.36 10.26 1.92
C GLY A 28 -3.37 9.17 0.85
N LEU A 29 -3.04 7.92 1.20
CA LEU A 29 -3.18 6.77 0.31
C LEU A 29 -4.19 5.77 0.87
N GLY A 30 -3.94 5.20 2.04
CA GLY A 30 -4.78 4.16 2.61
C GLY A 30 -4.13 3.36 3.73
N THR A 31 -4.85 2.38 4.22
CA THR A 31 -4.46 1.50 5.33
C THR A 31 -4.26 0.08 4.83
N PHE A 32 -3.10 -0.48 5.14
CA PHE A 32 -2.78 -1.89 4.95
C PHE A 32 -3.02 -2.64 6.26
N ALA A 33 -3.63 -3.81 6.22
CA ALA A 33 -3.74 -4.66 7.41
C ALA A 33 -3.87 -6.14 7.02
N VAL A 34 -3.91 -7.00 8.04
CA VAL A 34 -4.26 -8.41 7.90
C VAL A 34 -5.56 -8.65 8.65
N VAL A 35 -6.57 -9.16 7.97
CA VAL A 35 -7.82 -9.62 8.59
C VAL A 35 -7.81 -11.14 8.68
N HIS A 36 -8.42 -11.67 9.73
CA HIS A 36 -8.52 -13.11 9.95
C HIS A 36 -9.91 -13.55 9.49
N GLU A 37 -9.96 -14.36 8.44
CA GLU A 37 -11.19 -14.91 7.88
C GLU A 37 -11.33 -16.38 8.26
N GLN A 38 -12.49 -16.75 8.81
CA GLN A 38 -12.82 -18.15 9.05
C GLN A 38 -13.41 -18.77 7.79
N ILE A 39 -12.78 -19.82 7.30
CA ILE A 39 -13.25 -20.62 6.18
C ILE A 39 -13.70 -21.96 6.74
N ASN A 40 -15.00 -22.24 6.61
CA ASN A 40 -15.57 -23.52 7.00
C ASN A 40 -15.24 -24.55 5.92
N GLY A 41 -14.31 -25.46 6.23
CA GLY A 41 -14.14 -26.68 5.46
C GLY A 41 -15.25 -27.68 5.78
N THR A 42 -15.26 -28.79 5.04
CA THR A 42 -16.23 -29.89 5.25
C THR A 42 -16.13 -30.54 6.63
N GLU A 43 -14.96 -30.53 7.27
CA GLU A 43 -14.72 -31.15 8.59
C GLU A 43 -14.05 -30.23 9.62
N GLU A 44 -13.37 -29.15 9.18
CA GLU A 44 -12.61 -28.24 10.05
C GLU A 44 -12.84 -26.78 9.67
N VAL A 45 -12.69 -25.88 10.64
CA VAL A 45 -12.69 -24.42 10.41
C VAL A 45 -11.24 -23.95 10.33
N TYR A 46 -10.89 -23.32 9.21
CA TYR A 46 -9.58 -22.74 8.97
C TYR A 46 -9.61 -21.24 9.23
N VAL A 47 -8.63 -20.71 9.97
CA VAL A 47 -8.43 -19.26 10.09
C VAL A 47 -7.36 -18.84 9.09
N VAL A 48 -7.74 -18.06 8.09
CA VAL A 48 -6.85 -17.54 7.06
C VAL A 48 -6.50 -16.09 7.36
N ARG A 49 -5.21 -15.78 7.28
CA ARG A 49 -4.69 -14.41 7.36
C ARG A 49 -4.72 -13.78 5.97
N ARG A 50 -5.69 -12.91 5.74
CA ARG A 50 -5.92 -12.23 4.46
C ARG A 50 -5.37 -10.80 4.53
N PRO A 51 -4.37 -10.44 3.72
CA PRO A 51 -3.94 -9.04 3.60
C PRO A 51 -5.03 -8.23 2.92
N VAL A 52 -5.26 -7.02 3.41
CA VAL A 52 -6.27 -6.11 2.89
C VAL A 52 -5.73 -4.70 2.81
N PHE A 53 -6.21 -3.98 1.80
CA PHE A 53 -5.92 -2.56 1.60
C PHE A 53 -7.24 -1.80 1.55
N GLN A 54 -7.38 -0.83 2.46
CA GLN A 54 -8.49 0.11 2.50
C GLN A 54 -7.99 1.47 2.03
N LEU A 55 -8.57 1.98 0.94
CA LEU A 55 -8.20 3.29 0.43
C LEU A 55 -8.71 4.41 1.35
N ASP A 56 -7.87 5.43 1.57
CA ASP A 56 -8.19 6.63 2.36
C ASP A 56 -7.92 7.94 1.56
N MET A 57 -7.91 7.84 0.23
CA MET A 57 -7.89 9.02 -0.64
C MET A 57 -9.25 9.70 -0.64
N ASP A 58 -9.25 11.03 -0.79
CA ASP A 58 -10.49 11.79 -1.01
C ASP A 58 -11.20 11.31 -2.29
N THR A 59 -12.24 10.51 -2.06
CA THR A 59 -13.01 9.84 -3.10
C THR A 59 -13.91 10.79 -3.87
N SER A 60 -14.19 11.98 -3.32
CA SER A 60 -15.01 13.01 -3.98
C SER A 60 -14.37 13.53 -5.27
N CYS A 61 -13.03 13.46 -5.33
CA CYS A 61 -12.23 13.87 -6.47
C CYS A 61 -11.90 12.65 -7.38
N LEU A 62 -12.37 11.43 -7.07
CA LEU A 62 -12.17 10.17 -7.81
C LEU A 62 -13.49 9.53 -8.30
N ARG A 63 -14.50 10.34 -8.67
CA ARG A 63 -15.93 9.97 -8.86
C ARG A 63 -16.26 8.77 -9.74
N GLU A 64 -15.36 8.33 -10.60
CA GLU A 64 -15.57 7.16 -11.48
C GLU A 64 -14.97 5.86 -10.92
N LEU A 65 -14.18 5.94 -9.85
CA LEU A 65 -13.53 4.79 -9.23
C LEU A 65 -14.43 4.12 -8.20
N VAL A 66 -14.56 2.81 -8.33
CA VAL A 66 -15.26 1.94 -7.39
C VAL A 66 -14.23 1.33 -6.45
N PHE A 67 -14.44 1.51 -5.15
CA PHE A 67 -13.54 0.97 -4.14
C PHE A 67 -14.19 -0.25 -3.50
N PRO A 68 -13.49 -1.38 -3.38
CA PRO A 68 -13.97 -2.48 -2.56
C PRO A 68 -14.16 -1.97 -1.13
N THR A 69 -15.37 -2.08 -0.60
CA THR A 69 -15.62 -1.80 0.81
C THR A 69 -15.02 -2.95 1.63
N VAL A 70 -13.77 -2.77 2.06
CA VAL A 70 -13.16 -3.64 3.06
C VAL A 70 -13.48 -3.05 4.41
N MET A 71 -14.19 -3.80 5.24
CA MET A 71 -14.40 -3.45 6.64
C MET A 71 -13.25 -4.03 7.46
N MET A 72 -12.35 -3.17 7.93
CA MET A 72 -11.33 -3.57 8.91
C MET A 72 -12.00 -3.75 10.28
N PRO A 73 -11.78 -4.89 10.96
CA PRO A 73 -12.16 -5.05 12.37
C PRO A 73 -11.58 -3.92 13.24
N GLY A 74 -12.38 -3.40 14.16
CA GLY A 74 -12.01 -2.24 14.99
C GLY A 74 -10.97 -2.53 16.07
N ASP A 75 -10.61 -3.80 16.26
CA ASP A 75 -9.61 -4.30 17.20
C ASP A 75 -8.18 -4.34 16.62
N ILE A 76 -8.02 -4.11 15.32
CA ILE A 76 -6.68 -4.03 14.70
C ILE A 76 -6.00 -2.73 15.12
N GLU A 77 -4.82 -2.85 15.75
CA GLU A 77 -3.97 -1.70 16.05
C GLU A 77 -3.41 -1.10 14.75
N ILE A 78 -3.74 0.16 14.47
CA ILE A 78 -3.26 0.88 13.27
C ILE A 78 -2.05 1.74 13.63
N MET A 79 -0.91 1.40 13.06
CA MET A 79 0.35 2.14 13.21
C MET A 79 0.47 3.21 12.10
N PRO A 80 0.89 4.45 12.40
CA PRO A 80 1.32 5.37 11.37
C PRO A 80 2.66 4.92 10.75
N LEU A 81 3.02 5.49 9.61
CA LEU A 81 4.41 5.41 9.11
C LEU A 81 5.36 6.09 10.10
N ASP A 82 6.37 5.33 10.54
CA ASP A 82 7.44 5.85 11.40
C ASP A 82 8.56 6.42 10.54
N TYR A 83 8.47 7.72 10.23
CA TYR A 83 9.48 8.41 9.44
C TYR A 83 10.87 8.45 10.10
N TRP A 84 10.95 8.33 11.43
CA TRP A 84 12.24 8.24 12.11
C TRP A 84 12.89 6.88 11.84
N TRP A 85 12.13 5.79 11.94
CA TRP A 85 12.62 4.45 11.59
C TRP A 85 12.98 4.33 10.09
N LEU A 86 12.13 4.87 9.22
CA LEU A 86 12.38 4.89 7.77
C LEU A 86 13.66 5.67 7.43
N SER A 87 13.87 6.83 8.08
CA SER A 87 15.05 7.69 7.89
C SER A 87 16.37 7.00 8.25
N GLN A 88 16.39 6.23 9.33
CA GLN A 88 17.57 5.47 9.74
C GLN A 88 17.88 4.36 8.75
N THR A 89 16.85 3.71 8.21
CA THR A 89 17.00 2.58 7.28
C THR A 89 17.48 3.02 5.90
N ASN A 90 17.08 4.22 5.44
CA ASN A 90 17.52 4.76 4.14
C ASN A 90 18.66 5.77 4.23
N SER A 91 19.12 6.13 5.43
CA SER A 91 20.15 7.16 5.68
C SER A 91 19.81 8.53 5.09
N LEU A 92 18.53 8.87 4.99
CA LEU A 92 18.04 10.17 4.54
C LEU A 92 17.38 10.91 5.71
N PRO A 93 17.37 12.26 5.75
CA PRO A 93 16.67 13.01 6.79
C PRO A 93 15.16 12.67 6.82
N PRO A 94 14.53 12.55 8.01
CA PRO A 94 13.10 12.21 8.12
C PRO A 94 12.17 13.09 7.28
N ASP A 95 12.46 14.39 7.17
CA ASP A 95 11.65 15.33 6.39
C ASP A 95 11.76 15.08 4.88
N VAL A 96 12.93 14.63 4.39
CA VAL A 96 13.13 14.25 2.99
C VAL A 96 12.33 12.98 2.67
N VAL A 97 12.36 11.99 3.57
CA VAL A 97 11.58 10.75 3.43
C VAL A 97 10.08 11.06 3.41
N ARG A 98 9.62 11.87 4.36
CA ARG A 98 8.23 12.30 4.46
C ARG A 98 7.79 13.03 3.20
N GLY A 99 8.53 14.07 2.80
CA GLY A 99 8.21 14.85 1.61
C GLY A 99 8.11 13.97 0.37
N CYS A 100 9.03 13.02 0.21
CA CYS A 100 9.02 12.13 -0.95
C CYS A 100 7.83 11.15 -0.96
N VAL A 101 7.44 10.61 0.20
CA VAL A 101 6.23 9.77 0.33
C VAL A 101 4.98 10.59 0.00
N GLU A 102 4.81 11.75 0.63
CA GLU A 102 3.66 12.64 0.43
C GLU A 102 3.54 13.09 -1.03
N GLU A 103 4.64 13.47 -1.66
CA GLU A 103 4.67 13.90 -3.05
C GLU A 103 4.34 12.77 -4.02
N THR A 104 4.88 11.57 -3.80
CA THR A 104 4.59 10.41 -4.66
C THR A 104 3.09 10.08 -4.60
N ILE A 105 2.50 10.11 -3.40
CA ILE A 105 1.06 9.87 -3.20
C ILE A 105 0.23 10.96 -3.89
N LEU A 106 0.63 12.23 -3.76
CA LEU A 106 -0.03 13.35 -4.41
C LEU A 106 -0.02 13.18 -5.94
N LEU A 107 1.13 12.86 -6.53
CA LEU A 107 1.27 12.63 -7.97
C LEU A 107 0.44 11.42 -8.44
N TYR A 108 0.43 10.34 -7.66
CA TYR A 108 -0.41 9.16 -7.94
C TYR A 108 -1.90 9.53 -7.94
N SER A 109 -2.35 10.29 -6.92
CA SER A 109 -3.73 10.76 -6.84
C SER A 109 -4.11 11.64 -8.04
N PHE A 110 -3.21 12.52 -8.49
CA PHE A 110 -3.45 13.38 -9.65
C PHE A 110 -3.59 12.58 -10.94
N GLN A 111 -2.75 11.56 -11.13
CA GLN A 111 -2.85 10.65 -12.28
C GLN A 111 -4.17 9.89 -12.29
N LEU A 112 -4.62 9.37 -11.14
CA LEU A 112 -5.92 8.71 -11.04
C LEU A 112 -7.09 9.64 -11.41
N ARG A 113 -7.02 10.92 -11.01
CA ARG A 113 -8.00 11.97 -11.37
C ARG A 113 -8.02 12.25 -12.87
N ASP A 114 -6.86 12.27 -13.52
CA ASP A 114 -6.71 12.48 -14.97
C ASP A 114 -7.05 11.22 -15.80
N ARG A 115 -7.79 10.28 -15.21
CA ARG A 115 -8.15 8.98 -15.79
C ARG A 115 -6.95 8.11 -16.20
N GLN A 116 -5.74 8.46 -15.78
CA GLN A 116 -4.60 7.56 -15.89
C GLN A 116 -4.81 6.42 -14.90
N ARG A 117 -4.25 5.25 -15.24
CA ARG A 117 -4.37 4.03 -14.44
C ARG A 117 -2.97 3.50 -14.07
N PRO A 118 -2.12 4.32 -13.42
CA PRO A 118 -0.78 3.90 -13.04
C PRO A 118 -0.86 2.72 -12.06
N ALA A 119 0.01 1.75 -12.28
CA ALA A 119 0.29 0.72 -11.29
C ALA A 119 1.28 1.29 -10.25
N PHE A 120 1.03 1.00 -8.98
CA PHE A 120 1.88 1.40 -7.87
C PHE A 120 2.32 0.14 -7.11
N ALA A 121 3.62 -0.14 -7.12
CA ALA A 121 4.15 -1.38 -6.56
C ALA A 121 4.50 -1.20 -5.09
N PHE A 122 4.18 -2.19 -4.28
CA PHE A 122 4.70 -2.37 -2.94
C PHE A 122 5.54 -3.64 -2.93
N GLU A 123 6.85 -3.48 -2.78
CA GLU A 123 7.79 -4.59 -2.87
C GLU A 123 7.46 -5.66 -1.82
N ASN A 124 7.33 -6.91 -2.25
CA ASN A 124 6.89 -8.05 -1.43
C ASN A 124 5.49 -7.94 -0.80
N ILE A 125 4.65 -7.00 -1.23
CA ILE A 125 3.24 -6.91 -0.79
C ILE A 125 2.31 -7.15 -1.97
N GLY A 126 2.43 -6.35 -3.04
CA GLY A 126 1.53 -6.41 -4.18
C GLY A 126 1.58 -5.15 -5.04
N ILE A 127 0.68 -5.05 -6.01
CA ILE A 127 0.60 -3.89 -6.91
C ILE A 127 -0.77 -3.25 -6.75
N LEU A 128 -0.82 -2.03 -6.22
CA LEU A 128 -2.03 -1.23 -6.26
C LEU A 128 -2.29 -0.81 -7.72
N SER A 129 -3.39 -1.31 -8.29
CA SER A 129 -3.74 -1.08 -9.69
C SER A 129 -5.23 -0.81 -9.83
N CYS A 130 -5.57 -0.07 -10.87
CA CYS A 130 -6.95 0.23 -11.21
C CYS A 130 -7.37 -0.57 -12.44
N GLN A 131 -8.22 -1.59 -12.26
CA GLN A 131 -8.80 -2.40 -13.33
C GLN A 131 -10.31 -2.18 -13.36
N ASP A 132 -10.90 -1.89 -14.52
CA ASP A 132 -12.35 -1.61 -14.66
C ASP A 132 -12.86 -0.56 -13.68
N ASN A 133 -12.07 0.50 -13.50
CA ASN A 133 -12.29 1.54 -12.50
C ASN A 133 -12.31 1.06 -11.03
N ARG A 134 -11.87 -0.16 -10.75
CA ARG A 134 -11.69 -0.68 -9.39
C ARG A 134 -10.25 -0.58 -8.96
N LEU A 135 -9.98 0.25 -7.96
CA LEU A 135 -8.66 0.37 -7.35
C LEU A 135 -8.50 -0.69 -6.26
N SER A 136 -7.55 -1.59 -6.44
CA SER A 136 -7.26 -2.65 -5.48
C SER A 136 -5.79 -3.06 -5.52
N VAL A 137 -5.30 -3.56 -4.39
CA VAL A 137 -4.14 -4.44 -4.40
C VAL A 137 -4.71 -5.83 -4.65
N PRO A 138 -4.43 -6.49 -5.79
CA PRO A 138 -4.90 -7.83 -6.01
C PRO A 138 -4.38 -8.71 -4.87
N ASP A 139 -5.27 -9.51 -4.29
CA ASP A 139 -4.85 -10.65 -3.48
C ASP A 139 -3.86 -11.44 -4.34
N SER A 140 -2.61 -11.49 -3.90
CA SER A 140 -1.65 -12.39 -4.53
C SER A 140 -2.25 -13.78 -4.41
N GLY A 141 -2.69 -14.33 -5.55
CA GLY A 141 -3.65 -15.42 -5.62
C GLY A 141 -3.43 -16.53 -4.60
N VAL A 142 -4.54 -16.94 -3.97
CA VAL A 142 -4.68 -18.25 -3.36
C VAL A 142 -4.42 -19.29 -4.46
N ASN A 143 -3.19 -19.79 -4.56
CA ASN A 143 -2.99 -21.10 -5.15
C ASN A 143 -3.57 -22.11 -4.16
N ASN A 144 -4.47 -22.97 -4.63
CA ASN A 144 -5.02 -24.10 -3.89
C ASN A 144 -3.92 -25.12 -3.59
N GLY A 145 -3.00 -24.78 -2.68
CA GLY A 145 -2.06 -25.68 -2.06
C GLY A 145 -2.71 -26.25 -0.81
N VAL A 146 -3.38 -27.39 -0.95
CA VAL A 146 -3.78 -28.22 0.19
C VAL A 146 -2.50 -28.61 0.94
N ALA A 147 -2.29 -28.03 2.11
CA ALA A 147 -1.26 -28.46 3.04
C ALA A 147 -1.95 -29.29 4.14
N THR A 148 -1.85 -30.61 4.03
CA THR A 148 -2.23 -31.53 5.10
C THR A 148 -1.33 -31.30 6.31
N ALA A 149 -1.87 -30.83 7.42
CA ALA A 149 -1.12 -30.70 8.67
C ALA A 149 -1.25 -31.99 9.50
N GLN A 150 -0.27 -32.89 9.38
CA GLN A 150 0.16 -33.66 10.54
C GLN A 150 1.38 -32.96 11.13
N GLY A 151 1.17 -32.31 12.28
CA GLY A 151 2.18 -31.94 13.27
C GLY A 151 3.54 -31.46 12.75
N VAL A 152 3.60 -30.31 12.08
CA VAL A 152 4.87 -29.57 11.89
C VAL A 152 4.57 -28.08 11.97
N GLN A 153 5.35 -27.37 12.80
CA GLN A 153 5.37 -25.92 12.89
C GLN A 153 5.80 -25.34 11.54
N VAL A 154 4.86 -24.85 10.74
CA VAL A 154 5.15 -24.33 9.40
C VAL A 154 5.67 -22.89 9.52
N SER A 155 6.88 -22.68 9.02
CA SER A 155 7.53 -21.36 8.91
C SER A 155 6.72 -20.39 8.07
N GLN A 156 6.69 -19.12 8.50
CA GLN A 156 5.96 -17.97 7.93
C GLN A 156 6.42 -17.54 6.50
N THR A 157 6.93 -18.45 5.68
CA THR A 157 7.77 -18.12 4.52
C THR A 157 6.99 -17.94 3.20
N HIS A 158 5.68 -18.20 3.15
CA HIS A 158 4.90 -18.23 1.90
C HIS A 158 3.81 -17.14 1.74
N MET A 159 3.76 -16.14 2.63
CA MET A 159 2.65 -15.16 2.67
C MET A 159 2.61 -14.17 1.49
N PHE A 160 3.71 -14.00 0.73
CA PHE A 160 3.77 -13.06 -0.40
C PHE A 160 4.61 -13.65 -1.55
N PRO A 161 4.14 -13.57 -2.82
CA PRO A 161 4.90 -14.08 -3.95
C PRO A 161 6.20 -13.30 -4.13
N ARG A 162 7.28 -14.02 -4.46
CA ARG A 162 8.52 -13.41 -4.93
C ARG A 162 8.35 -13.00 -6.39
N ARG A 163 8.53 -11.70 -6.63
CA ARG A 163 8.66 -10.97 -7.90
C ARG A 163 7.39 -10.65 -8.68
N THR A 164 7.13 -9.34 -8.74
CA THR A 164 7.06 -8.60 -10.02
C THR A 164 7.63 -7.21 -9.79
N ARG A 165 8.79 -6.92 -10.40
CA ARG A 165 9.40 -5.58 -10.36
C ARG A 165 8.60 -4.68 -11.29
N ALA A 166 7.55 -4.04 -10.77
CA ALA A 166 6.83 -3.03 -11.54
C ALA A 166 7.70 -1.77 -11.69
N SER A 167 7.57 -1.14 -12.86
CA SER A 167 8.49 -0.12 -13.35
C SER A 167 8.01 1.27 -12.92
N TRP A 168 8.64 1.84 -11.88
CA TRP A 168 8.45 3.22 -11.38
C TRP A 168 8.82 4.34 -12.38
N LYS A 169 8.93 4.04 -13.68
CA LYS A 169 9.40 4.95 -14.74
C LYS A 169 8.52 6.19 -14.97
N VAL A 170 7.41 6.34 -14.24
CA VAL A 170 6.43 7.41 -14.42
C VAL A 170 6.60 8.56 -13.41
N PHE A 171 7.36 8.37 -12.32
CA PHE A 171 7.53 9.39 -11.28
C PHE A 171 8.92 10.06 -11.35
N PRO A 172 8.99 11.40 -11.46
CA PRO A 172 10.26 12.11 -11.41
C PRO A 172 10.96 11.94 -10.05
N PRO A 173 12.30 12.04 -9.99
CA PRO A 173 13.03 12.04 -8.72
C PRO A 173 12.55 13.19 -7.81
N CYS A 174 12.38 12.94 -6.50
CA CYS A 174 12.01 13.97 -5.51
C CYS A 174 12.97 15.19 -5.53
N ALA A 175 14.27 14.97 -5.80
CA ALA A 175 15.26 16.05 -5.97
C ALA A 175 15.13 16.88 -7.29
N ALA A 176 14.26 16.48 -8.22
CA ALA A 176 14.12 17.10 -9.54
C ALA A 176 12.84 17.94 -9.70
N ILE A 177 12.02 18.06 -8.65
CA ILE A 177 10.76 18.80 -8.68
C ILE A 177 10.97 20.14 -7.96
N PRO A 178 10.97 21.28 -8.66
CA PRO A 178 11.13 22.59 -8.03
C PRO A 178 10.00 22.84 -7.02
N GLU A 179 10.32 23.40 -5.85
CA GLU A 179 9.34 23.79 -4.80
C GLU A 179 8.10 24.50 -5.36
N ALA A 180 8.27 25.38 -6.35
CA ALA A 180 7.18 26.10 -7.01
C ALA A 180 6.18 25.19 -7.74
N ARG A 181 6.61 24.05 -8.30
CA ARG A 181 5.70 23.06 -8.90
C ARG A 181 4.95 22.27 -7.83
N HIS A 182 5.60 22.03 -6.70
CA HIS A 182 5.02 21.39 -5.53
C HIS A 182 3.89 22.25 -4.95
N GLU A 183 4.15 23.55 -4.80
CA GLU A 183 3.17 24.51 -4.29
C GLU A 183 2.02 24.75 -5.28
N ALA A 184 2.30 24.79 -6.59
CA ALA A 184 1.27 24.86 -7.63
C ALA A 184 0.40 23.59 -7.70
N ALA A 185 1.00 22.40 -7.58
CA ALA A 185 0.25 21.13 -7.52
C ALA A 185 -0.61 21.07 -6.25
N ARG A 186 -0.07 21.51 -5.10
CA ARG A 186 -0.77 21.60 -3.82
C ARG A 186 -1.90 22.64 -3.83
N ALA A 187 -1.67 23.79 -4.47
CA ALA A 187 -2.67 24.84 -4.66
C ALA A 187 -3.79 24.39 -5.60
N ARG A 188 -3.45 23.70 -6.71
CA ARG A 188 -4.43 23.12 -7.64
C ARG A 188 -5.23 22.00 -6.97
N ALA A 189 -4.59 21.15 -6.17
CA ALA A 189 -5.27 20.11 -5.39
C ALA A 189 -6.25 20.71 -4.37
N LYS A 190 -5.86 21.80 -3.66
CA LYS A 190 -6.72 22.51 -2.70
C LYS A 190 -7.86 23.30 -3.35
N ALA A 191 -7.62 23.93 -4.51
CA ALA A 191 -8.61 24.77 -5.18
C ALA A 191 -9.72 23.98 -5.90
N THR A 192 -9.54 22.68 -6.14
CA THR A 192 -10.49 21.86 -6.91
C THR A 192 -11.37 20.94 -6.04
N CYS A 193 -11.13 20.89 -4.71
CA CYS A 193 -11.96 20.13 -3.76
C CYS A 193 -12.65 21.08 -2.73
N GLN A 194 -12.93 22.35 -3.09
CA GLN A 194 -13.86 23.26 -2.39
C GLN A 194 -15.23 23.27 -3.05
#